data_AF-A0A928DXV5-F1
#
_entry.id   AF-A0A928DXV5-F1
#
_cell.length_a   1.000
_cell.length_b   1.000
_cell.length_c   1.000
_cell.angle_alpha   90.00
_cell.angle_beta   90.00
_cell.angle_gamma   90.00
#
_symmetry.space_group_name_H-M   'P 1'
#
loop_
_entity.id
_entity.type
_entity.pdbx_description
1 polymer ?
#
loop_
_entity_poly.entity_id
_entity_poly.type
_entity_poly.pdbx_seq_one_letter_code
_entity_poly.pdbx_strand_id
1 'polypeptide(L)'
;MKYPICGPKQKERMPEGRCLVCGADLQETGFVWLTAGGRLHRPNGDTCFKDFSPLHNEVWFDVGFHGAHGAQAEGMSRKDRYVYAWLPIVKQYWCDHFEFQFCSTQCARKWFNELMDDLDAEIQKQIDDENEEDKVNAANAF
;
A
#
# COMPACT_ATOMS: atom_id res chain seq x y z
N MET A 1 -11.09 -0.07 5.01
CA MET A 1 -11.29 -1.10 3.95
C MET A 1 -10.46 -2.34 4.33
N LYS A 2 -10.49 -3.49 3.65
CA LYS A 2 -9.52 -4.58 3.96
C LYS A 2 -8.70 -4.94 2.73
N TYR A 3 -7.41 -4.68 2.83
CA TYR A 3 -6.42 -4.94 1.80
C TYR A 3 -5.97 -6.41 1.79
N PRO A 4 -5.42 -6.93 0.68
CA PRO A 4 -5.30 -6.25 -0.61
C PRO A 4 -6.65 -6.14 -1.35
N ILE A 5 -6.83 -5.07 -2.12
CA ILE A 5 -8.01 -4.86 -2.99
C ILE A 5 -7.99 -5.84 -4.16
N CYS A 6 -6.79 -6.13 -4.67
CA CYS A 6 -6.55 -7.19 -5.65
C CYS A 6 -5.39 -8.07 -5.19
N GLY A 7 -5.54 -9.39 -5.22
CA GLY A 7 -4.55 -10.35 -4.73
C GLY A 7 -4.14 -11.44 -5.74
N PRO A 8 -3.14 -12.28 -5.38
CA PRO A 8 -2.49 -13.25 -6.26
C PRO A 8 -3.41 -14.28 -6.92
N LYS A 9 -4.58 -14.50 -6.32
CA LYS A 9 -5.58 -15.50 -6.74
C LYS A 9 -6.82 -14.87 -7.36
N GLN A 10 -6.93 -13.55 -7.40
CA GLN A 10 -8.05 -12.88 -8.05
C GLN A 10 -7.79 -12.84 -9.56
N LYS A 11 -8.46 -13.74 -10.28
CA LYS A 11 -8.76 -13.54 -11.70
C LYS A 11 -9.80 -12.43 -11.94
N GLU A 12 -10.40 -11.92 -10.86
CA GLU A 12 -11.31 -10.78 -10.89
C GLU A 12 -10.50 -9.51 -11.10
N ARG A 13 -10.89 -8.77 -12.14
CA ARG A 13 -10.35 -7.45 -12.45
C ARG A 13 -10.53 -6.51 -11.27
N MET A 14 -9.83 -5.38 -11.28
CA MET A 14 -10.18 -4.26 -10.41
C MET A 14 -11.70 -4.02 -10.45
N PRO A 15 -12.34 -3.50 -9.37
CA PRO A 15 -13.77 -3.20 -9.36
C PRO A 15 -14.13 -2.13 -10.40
N GLU A 16 -14.22 -2.52 -11.67
CA GLU A 16 -14.47 -1.66 -12.81
C GLU A 16 -15.90 -1.12 -12.74
N GLY A 17 -16.06 0.18 -13.00
CA GLY A 17 -17.38 0.80 -13.11
C GLY A 17 -18.12 0.98 -11.78
N ARG A 18 -17.49 0.71 -10.63
CA ARG A 18 -18.07 0.99 -9.31
C ARG A 18 -17.15 1.81 -8.43
N CYS A 19 -17.73 2.76 -7.69
CA CYS A 19 -17.01 3.53 -6.69
C CYS A 19 -16.50 2.62 -5.57
N LEU A 20 -15.19 2.63 -5.31
CA LEU A 20 -14.57 1.80 -4.27
C LEU A 20 -15.05 2.11 -2.84
N VAL A 21 -15.65 3.27 -2.63
CA VAL A 21 -16.09 3.72 -1.29
C VAL A 21 -17.57 3.46 -1.04
N CYS A 22 -18.43 3.82 -1.98
CA CYS A 22 -19.89 3.73 -1.79
C CYS A 22 -20.58 2.72 -2.70
N GLY A 23 -19.87 2.12 -3.65
CA GLY A 23 -20.42 1.13 -4.58
C GLY A 23 -21.30 1.71 -5.70
N ALA A 24 -21.44 3.03 -5.81
CA ALA A 24 -22.19 3.69 -6.88
C ALA A 24 -21.67 3.32 -8.27
N ASP A 25 -22.58 3.19 -9.24
CA ASP A 25 -22.25 2.96 -10.65
C ASP A 25 -21.64 4.23 -11.26
N LEU A 26 -20.44 4.08 -11.82
CA LEU A 26 -19.66 5.19 -12.36
C LEU A 26 -20.10 5.61 -13.77
N GLN A 27 -20.85 4.77 -14.49
CA GLN A 27 -21.37 5.11 -15.81
C GLN A 27 -22.44 6.22 -15.74
N GLU A 28 -23.13 6.35 -14.61
CA GLU A 28 -24.22 7.31 -14.42
C GLU A 28 -23.75 8.67 -13.88
N THR A 29 -22.60 8.72 -13.20
CA THR A 29 -22.18 9.91 -12.44
C THR A 29 -20.90 10.58 -12.95
N GLY A 30 -20.19 9.94 -13.88
CA GLY A 30 -18.78 10.24 -14.12
C GLY A 30 -17.90 9.79 -12.95
N PHE A 31 -16.57 9.88 -13.12
CA PHE A 31 -15.64 9.37 -12.13
C PHE A 31 -14.36 10.18 -11.99
N VAL A 32 -13.81 10.16 -10.78
CA VAL A 32 -12.44 10.53 -10.45
C VAL A 32 -11.61 9.25 -10.44
N TRP A 33 -10.42 9.30 -11.02
CA TRP A 33 -9.52 8.15 -11.08
C TRP A 33 -8.14 8.48 -10.51
N LEU A 34 -7.54 7.50 -9.82
CA LEU A 34 -6.14 7.49 -9.45
C LEU A 34 -5.49 6.33 -10.18
N THR A 35 -4.47 6.60 -10.98
CA THR A 35 -3.71 5.57 -11.69
C THR A 35 -2.43 5.24 -10.96
N ALA A 36 -2.11 3.95 -10.94
CA ALA A 36 -0.77 3.47 -10.65
C ALA A 36 -0.40 2.41 -11.70
N GLY A 37 0.89 2.37 -12.03
CA GLY A 37 1.44 1.47 -13.03
C GLY A 37 2.62 0.69 -12.47
N GLY A 38 2.90 -0.48 -13.05
CA GLY A 38 4.06 -1.28 -12.68
C GLY A 38 5.29 -0.92 -13.50
N ARG A 39 6.46 -1.09 -12.88
CA ARG A 39 7.74 -0.95 -13.56
C ARG A 39 8.21 -2.31 -14.06
N LEU A 40 8.52 -2.41 -15.36
CA LEU A 40 9.17 -3.59 -15.93
C LEU A 40 10.57 -3.74 -15.34
N HIS A 41 10.76 -4.75 -14.50
CA HIS A 41 12.09 -5.15 -14.05
C HIS A 41 12.68 -6.16 -15.04
N ARG A 42 13.74 -5.79 -15.76
CA ARG A 42 14.66 -6.79 -16.30
C ARG A 42 15.43 -7.43 -15.14
N PRO A 43 15.91 -8.69 -15.26
CA PRO A 43 16.74 -9.33 -14.24
C PRO A 43 18.01 -8.55 -13.84
N ASN A 44 18.44 -7.60 -14.68
CA ASN A 44 19.59 -6.73 -14.46
C ASN A 44 19.23 -5.30 -13.96
N GLY A 45 17.95 -5.00 -13.71
CA GLY A 45 17.51 -3.73 -13.15
C GLY A 45 17.23 -2.59 -14.15
N ASP A 46 17.42 -2.79 -15.45
CA ASP A 46 17.20 -1.74 -16.47
C ASP A 46 15.76 -1.65 -16.97
N THR A 47 15.30 -0.41 -17.21
CA THR A 47 13.92 -0.10 -17.58
C THR A 47 13.81 0.49 -18.99
N CYS A 48 13.69 -0.36 -20.03
CA CYS A 48 13.35 0.10 -21.38
C CYS A 48 12.51 -0.93 -22.16
N PHE A 49 11.37 -0.42 -22.67
CA PHE A 49 10.31 -1.04 -23.47
C PHE A 49 10.77 -1.39 -24.90
N LYS A 50 11.40 -2.55 -25.10
CA LYS A 50 11.63 -3.03 -26.47
C LYS A 50 11.04 -4.39 -26.79
N ASP A 51 10.92 -5.28 -25.81
CA ASP A 51 10.58 -6.67 -26.11
C ASP A 51 9.48 -7.18 -25.16
N PHE A 52 8.24 -7.18 -25.65
CA PHE A 52 7.08 -7.75 -24.95
C PHE A 52 7.04 -9.28 -25.14
N SER A 53 7.98 -10.02 -24.55
CA SER A 53 7.84 -11.48 -24.30
C SER A 53 9.04 -12.06 -23.52
N PRO A 54 8.83 -12.95 -22.53
CA PRO A 54 7.66 -13.17 -21.69
C PRO A 54 7.91 -12.46 -20.36
N LEU A 55 7.64 -11.16 -20.30
CA LEU A 55 7.72 -10.41 -19.05
C LEU A 55 6.43 -10.67 -18.27
N HIS A 56 6.56 -11.33 -17.11
CA HIS A 56 5.50 -11.36 -16.12
C HIS A 56 5.41 -9.94 -15.51
N ASN A 57 4.43 -9.16 -15.96
CA ASN A 57 4.19 -7.82 -15.41
C ASN A 57 3.36 -7.99 -14.15
N GLU A 58 4.06 -8.12 -13.01
CA GLU A 58 3.42 -8.04 -11.71
C GLU A 58 3.43 -6.58 -11.27
N VAL A 59 2.24 -5.99 -11.17
CA VAL A 59 2.06 -4.67 -10.57
C VAL A 59 1.70 -4.83 -9.10
N TRP A 60 2.38 -4.05 -8.28
CA TRP A 60 2.12 -3.92 -6.85
C TRP A 60 1.95 -2.44 -6.53
N PHE A 61 1.12 -2.16 -5.53
CA PHE A 61 0.98 -0.82 -5.00
C PHE A 61 0.81 -0.90 -3.50
N ASP A 62 1.77 -0.33 -2.82
CA ASP A 62 1.83 -0.29 -1.37
C ASP A 62 1.96 1.17 -0.94
N VAL A 63 1.37 1.49 0.21
CA VAL A 63 1.75 2.69 0.95
C VAL A 63 2.56 2.25 2.15
N GLY A 64 3.65 2.96 2.44
CA GLY A 64 4.54 2.60 3.52
C GLY A 64 5.00 3.82 4.30
N PHE A 65 5.29 3.59 5.58
CA PHE A 65 5.98 4.51 6.45
C PHE A 65 7.35 3.96 6.78
N HIS A 66 8.35 4.83 6.75
CA HIS A 66 9.71 4.49 7.10
C HIS A 66 10.22 5.53 8.09
N GLY A 67 10.51 5.09 9.32
CA GLY A 67 11.05 5.92 10.39
C GLY A 67 12.41 6.55 10.06
N ALA A 68 12.77 7.59 10.80
CA ALA A 68 14.03 8.31 10.57
C ALA A 68 15.23 7.56 11.16
N HIS A 69 16.29 7.37 10.37
CA HIS A 69 17.54 6.74 10.84
C HIS A 69 18.67 7.75 11.05
N GLY A 70 19.64 7.40 11.91
CA GLY A 70 20.93 8.09 12.01
C GLY A 70 21.00 9.21 13.06
N ALA A 71 22.06 10.03 12.99
CA ALA A 71 22.38 11.07 13.98
C ALA A 71 21.30 12.15 14.12
N GLN A 72 20.52 12.40 13.06
CA GLN A 72 19.38 13.32 13.08
C GLN A 72 18.21 12.82 13.93
N ALA A 73 18.18 11.53 14.23
CA ALA A 73 17.20 10.95 15.14
C ALA A 73 17.70 10.88 16.59
N GLU A 74 18.89 11.43 16.90
CA GLU A 74 19.36 11.55 18.29
C GLU A 74 18.46 12.52 19.04
N GLY A 75 17.75 12.00 20.06
CA GLY A 75 16.72 12.73 20.78
C GLY A 75 15.29 12.44 20.32
N MET A 76 15.09 11.72 19.21
CA MET A 76 13.79 11.15 18.86
C MET A 76 13.51 9.89 19.68
N SER A 77 12.22 9.68 19.96
CA SER A 77 11.80 8.48 20.66
C SER A 77 12.08 7.23 19.81
N ARG A 78 12.29 6.07 20.45
CA ARG A 78 12.51 4.79 19.74
C ARG A 78 11.33 4.47 18.81
N LYS A 79 10.13 4.96 19.13
CA LYS A 79 8.88 4.85 18.35
C LYS A 79 8.97 5.45 16.95
N ASP A 80 9.90 6.36 16.70
CA ASP A 80 10.02 7.05 15.41
C ASP A 80 11.26 6.61 14.61
N ARG A 81 12.13 5.79 15.25
CA ARG A 81 13.53 5.63 14.84
C ARG A 81 13.80 4.30 14.12
N TYR A 82 12.94 3.30 14.26
CA TYR A 82 13.12 1.98 13.62
C TYR A 82 11.81 1.35 13.12
N VAL A 83 10.71 2.09 13.16
CA VAL A 83 9.40 1.60 12.72
C VAL A 83 9.33 1.62 11.20
N TYR A 84 8.85 0.52 10.65
CA TYR A 84 8.51 0.41 9.24
C TYR A 84 7.14 -0.28 9.14
N ALA A 85 6.14 0.46 8.66
CA ALA A 85 4.83 -0.11 8.33
C ALA A 85 4.57 -0.12 6.82
N TRP A 86 3.89 -1.16 6.34
CA TRP A 86 3.51 -1.33 4.94
C TRP A 86 2.05 -1.75 4.89
N LEU A 87 1.25 -1.05 4.09
CA LEU A 87 -0.08 -1.50 3.70
C LEU A 87 -0.07 -1.91 2.22
N PRO A 88 -0.19 -3.20 1.93
CA PRO A 88 -0.20 -3.67 0.55
C PRO A 88 -1.60 -3.53 -0.05
N ILE A 89 -1.79 -2.53 -0.91
CA ILE A 89 -3.10 -2.18 -1.46
C ILE A 89 -3.44 -3.07 -2.65
N VAL A 90 -2.47 -3.31 -3.55
CA VAL A 90 -2.59 -4.20 -4.71
C VAL A 90 -1.42 -5.17 -4.72
N LYS A 91 -1.69 -6.48 -4.78
CA LYS A 91 -0.67 -7.53 -4.87
C LYS A 91 -0.80 -8.30 -6.18
N GLN A 92 0.29 -8.31 -6.96
CA GLN A 92 0.46 -9.18 -8.13
C GLN A 92 -0.69 -9.02 -9.15
N TYR A 93 -0.99 -7.77 -9.52
CA TYR A 93 -1.96 -7.48 -10.56
C TYR A 93 -1.34 -7.65 -11.95
N TRP A 94 -2.06 -8.37 -12.81
CA TRP A 94 -1.62 -8.78 -14.13
C TRP A 94 -2.11 -7.81 -15.21
N CYS A 95 -1.59 -6.59 -15.18
CA CYS A 95 -1.82 -5.55 -16.20
C CYS A 95 -0.60 -4.62 -16.22
N ASP A 96 -0.43 -3.77 -17.22
CA ASP A 96 0.62 -2.74 -17.21
C ASP A 96 0.26 -1.54 -16.31
N HIS A 97 -1.03 -1.30 -16.11
CA HIS A 97 -1.58 -0.26 -15.26
C HIS A 97 -2.87 -0.72 -14.57
N PHE A 98 -3.24 -0.02 -13.50
CA PHE A 98 -4.56 -0.11 -12.91
C PHE A 98 -5.07 1.27 -12.47
N GLU A 99 -6.38 1.36 -12.24
CA GLU A 99 -7.04 2.58 -11.80
C GLU A 99 -7.92 2.30 -10.58
N PHE A 100 -7.83 3.17 -9.57
CA PHE A 100 -8.86 3.29 -8.53
C PHE A 100 -9.86 4.34 -8.96
N GLN A 101 -11.14 3.98 -9.01
CA GLN A 101 -12.19 4.88 -9.50
C GLN A 101 -13.19 5.23 -8.39
N PHE A 102 -13.65 6.49 -8.39
CA PHE A 102 -14.51 7.06 -7.37
C PHE A 102 -15.61 7.91 -8.03
N CYS A 103 -16.85 7.87 -7.52
CA CYS A 103 -17.94 8.67 -8.06
C CYS A 103 -17.82 10.18 -7.77
N SER A 104 -16.89 10.58 -6.89
CA SER A 104 -16.66 11.98 -6.51
C SER A 104 -15.31 12.17 -5.85
N THR A 105 -14.84 13.42 -5.81
CA THR A 105 -13.64 13.81 -5.03
C THR A 105 -13.83 13.60 -3.52
N GLN A 106 -15.07 13.62 -3.03
CA GLN A 106 -15.38 13.30 -1.63
C GLN A 106 -15.12 11.82 -1.33
N CYS A 107 -15.55 10.92 -2.22
CA CYS A 107 -15.25 9.50 -2.09
C CYS A 107 -13.74 9.25 -2.20
N ALA A 108 -13.05 9.86 -3.16
CA ALA A 108 -11.59 9.74 -3.27
C ALA A 108 -10.86 10.20 -2.00
N ARG A 109 -11.28 11.34 -1.41
CA ARG A 109 -10.71 11.85 -0.15
C ARG A 109 -10.99 10.91 1.01
N LYS A 110 -12.22 10.41 1.13
CA LYS A 110 -12.59 9.45 2.19
C LYS A 110 -11.73 8.20 2.11
N TRP A 111 -11.55 7.65 0.90
CA TRP A 111 -10.68 6.49 0.68
C TRP A 111 -9.24 6.76 1.11
N PHE A 112 -8.67 7.90 0.71
CA PHE A 112 -7.30 8.24 1.08
C PHE A 112 -7.12 8.43 2.59
N ASN A 113 -8.09 9.06 3.26
CA ASN A 113 -8.04 9.22 4.71
C ASN A 113 -8.12 7.87 5.43
N GLU A 114 -9.05 6.99 5.05
CA GLU A 114 -9.13 5.64 5.62
C GLU A 114 -7.83 4.85 5.39
N LEU A 115 -7.19 5.02 4.22
CA LEU A 115 -5.89 4.40 3.94
C LEU A 115 -4.77 4.92 4.86
N MET A 116 -4.74 6.21 5.17
CA MET A 116 -3.77 6.77 6.11
C MET A 116 -4.06 6.33 7.54
N ASP A 117 -5.35 6.32 7.96
CA ASP A 117 -5.76 5.86 9.28
C ASP A 117 -5.37 4.37 9.50
N ASP A 118 -5.56 3.53 8.48
CA ASP A 118 -5.15 2.12 8.50
C ASP A 118 -3.62 2.00 8.59
N LEU A 119 -2.85 2.91 7.96
CA LEU A 119 -1.38 2.89 7.99
C LEU A 119 -0.86 3.29 9.38
N ASP A 120 -1.45 4.34 9.96
CA ASP A 120 -1.14 4.79 11.32
C ASP A 120 -1.42 3.68 12.35
N ALA A 121 -2.51 2.92 12.16
CA ALA A 121 -2.80 1.77 13.00
C ALA A 121 -1.72 0.68 12.90
N GLU A 122 -1.17 0.41 11.71
CA GLU A 122 -0.10 -0.58 11.54
C GLU A 122 1.24 -0.09 12.12
N ILE A 123 1.55 1.21 11.98
CA ILE A 123 2.70 1.85 12.65
C ILE A 123 2.58 1.66 14.16
N GLN A 124 1.43 1.99 14.73
CA GLN A 124 1.21 1.92 16.18
C GLN A 124 1.29 0.48 16.69
N LYS A 125 0.74 -0.48 15.94
CA LYS A 125 0.83 -1.90 16.28
C LYS A 125 2.29 -2.37 16.33
N GLN A 126 3.12 -2.02 15.34
CA GLN A 126 4.54 -2.40 15.36
C GLN A 126 5.25 -1.81 16.59
N ILE A 127 4.97 -0.55 16.93
CA ILE A 127 5.53 0.09 18.12
C ILE A 127 5.15 -0.71 19.37
N ASP A 128 3.89 -1.12 19.49
CA ASP A 128 3.40 -1.85 20.65
C ASP A 128 4.02 -3.25 20.75
N ASP A 129 4.12 -3.98 19.63
CA ASP A 129 4.75 -5.29 19.55
C ASP A 129 6.24 -5.24 19.98
N GLU A 130 7.01 -4.25 19.51
CA GLU A 130 8.42 -4.06 19.91
C GLU A 130 8.57 -3.74 21.40
N ASN A 131 7.67 -2.92 21.96
CA ASN A 131 7.68 -2.59 23.39
C ASN A 131 7.34 -3.80 24.27
N GLU A 132 6.51 -4.74 23.79
CA GLU A 132 6.22 -5.98 24.50
C GLU A 132 7.43 -6.93 24.48
N GLU A 133 8.11 -7.09 23.34
CA GLU A 133 9.34 -7.89 23.25
C GLU A 133 10.43 -7.38 24.19
N ASP A 134 10.64 -6.06 24.24
CA ASP A 134 11.61 -5.42 25.16
C ASP A 134 11.27 -5.74 26.63
N LYS A 135 9.98 -5.72 27.02
CA LYS A 135 9.54 -6.04 28.38
C LYS A 135 9.78 -7.51 28.73
N VAL A 136 9.47 -8.43 27.82
CA VAL A 136 9.67 -9.87 28.00
C VAL A 136 11.17 -10.19 28.14
N ASN A 137 12.00 -9.60 27.29
CA ASN A 137 13.45 -9.77 27.35
C ASN A 137 14.04 -9.20 28.65
N ALA A 138 13.55 -8.06 29.12
CA ALA A 138 13.95 -7.49 30.40
C ALA A 138 13.54 -8.39 31.59
N ALA A 139 12.36 -9.03 31.54
CA ALA A 139 11.88 -9.93 32.58
C ALA A 139 12.66 -11.25 32.65
N ASN A 140 13.15 -11.76 31.52
CA ASN A 140 13.93 -13.00 31.43
C ASN A 140 15.44 -12.82 31.71
N ALA A 141 15.89 -11.58 31.90
CA ALA A 141 17.29 -11.26 32.22
C ALA A 141 17.60 -11.29 33.73
N PHE A 142 16.60 -11.62 34.57
CA PHE A 142 16.69 -11.75 36.03
C PHE A 142 16.22 -13.13 36.49
#